data_AF-A0A218QNC5-F1
#
_entry.id   AF-A0A218QNC5-F1
#
_cell.length_a   1.000
_cell.length_b   1.000
_cell.length_c   1.000
_cell.angle_alpha   90.00
_cell.angle_beta   90.00
_cell.angle_gamma   90.00
#
_symmetry.space_group_name_H-M   'P 1'
#
loop_
_entity.id
_entity.type
_entity.pdbx_description
1 polymer ?
#
loop_
_entity_poly.entity_id
_entity_poly.type
_entity_poly.pdbx_seq_one_letter_code
_entity_poly.pdbx_strand_id
1 'polypeptide(L)' 'MDVLRDRLSDLGIPVVSNLPFGHEAPNAALPVGVMATLDAEHGILDITQ' A
#
# COMPACT_ATOMS: atom_id res chain seq x y z
N MET A 1 9.23 11.71 3.69
CA MET A 1 8.98 10.43 2.98
C MET A 1 10.17 9.46 3.11
N ASP A 2 11.19 9.79 3.90
CA ASP A 2 12.45 9.04 3.93
C ASP A 2 12.46 7.87 4.92
N VAL A 3 11.77 7.98 6.06
CA VAL A 3 11.86 6.98 7.15
C VAL A 3 11.35 5.58 6.74
N LEU A 4 10.31 5.51 5.91
CA LEU A 4 9.77 4.23 5.42
C LEU A 4 10.74 3.55 4.45
N ARG A 5 11.35 4.30 3.52
CA ARG A 5 12.39 3.75 2.63
C ARG A 5 13.62 3.35 3.42
N ASP A 6 14.05 4.15 4.38
CA ASP A 6 15.27 3.88 5.16
C ASP A 6 15.15 2.63 6.04
N ARG A 7 13.93 2.24 6.43
CA ARG A 7 13.67 1.05 7.27
C ARG A 7 13.19 -0.19 6.53
N LEU A 8 12.70 -0.04 5.30
CA LEU A 8 12.11 -1.14 4.53
C LEU A 8 12.87 -1.43 3.22
N SER A 9 13.85 -0.59 2.85
CA SER A 9 14.63 -0.76 1.61
C SER A 9 15.50 -2.02 1.61
N ASP A 10 15.92 -2.48 2.79
CA ASP A 10 16.69 -3.70 2.98
C ASP A 10 15.84 -4.97 2.88
N LEU A 11 14.50 -4.85 2.96
CA LEU A 11 13.59 -5.97 2.91
C LEU A 11 13.34 -6.51 1.49
N GLY A 12 13.67 -5.73 0.45
CA GLY A 12 13.56 -6.15 -0.96
C GLY A 12 12.13 -6.38 -1.46
N ILE A 13 11.12 -5.86 -0.76
CA ILE A 13 9.70 -5.98 -1.13
C ILE A 13 9.11 -4.63 -1.57
N PRO A 14 8.07 -4.64 -2.42
CA PRO A 14 7.37 -3.42 -2.83
C PRO A 14 6.75 -2.68 -1.64
N VAL A 15 7.01 -1.37 -1.54
CA VAL A 15 6.45 -0.48 -0.51
C VAL A 15 5.74 0.70 -1.19
N VAL A 16 4.46 0.87 -0.89
CA VAL A 16 3.64 1.99 -1.36
C VAL A 16 3.19 2.83 -0.18
N SER A 17 3.21 4.15 -0.34
CA SER A 17 2.75 5.14 0.63
C SER A 17 1.77 6.11 -0.02
N ASN A 18 1.01 6.87 0.78
CA ASN A 18 -0.02 7.81 0.31
C ASN A 18 -1.25 7.16 -0.36
N LEU A 19 -1.61 5.95 0.07
CA LEU A 19 -2.87 5.34 -0.35
C LEU A 19 -4.06 6.02 0.37
N PRO A 20 -5.27 6.06 -0.22
CA PRO A 20 -6.44 6.76 0.31
C PRO A 20 -7.12 5.97 1.46
N PHE A 21 -6.34 5.49 2.42
CA PHE A 21 -6.82 4.80 3.61
C PHE A 21 -6.20 5.41 4.85
N GLY A 22 -6.96 5.51 5.94
CA GLY A 22 -6.46 5.99 7.22
C GLY A 22 -7.41 6.99 7.88
N HIS A 23 -6.86 8.08 8.38
CA HIS A 23 -7.61 9.07 9.16
C HIS A 23 -8.14 10.24 8.34
N GLU A 24 -7.70 10.37 7.09
CA GLU A 24 -8.08 11.47 6.19
C GLU A 24 -9.07 10.99 5.13
N ALA A 25 -9.95 11.90 4.69
CA ALA A 25 -10.97 11.62 3.70
C ALA A 25 -10.46 11.91 2.28
N PRO A 26 -10.82 11.10 1.26
CA PRO A 26 -11.68 9.93 1.33
C PRO A 26 -10.97 8.72 1.95
N ASN A 27 -11.60 8.11 2.96
CA ASN A 27 -11.11 6.89 3.60
C ASN A 27 -11.73 5.69 2.87
N ALA A 28 -11.07 5.22 1.82
CA ALA A 28 -11.52 4.06 1.08
C ALA A 28 -11.49 2.82 1.98
N ALA A 29 -12.52 1.99 1.91
CA ALA A 29 -12.58 0.75 2.66
C ALA A 29 -11.45 -0.18 2.19
N LEU A 30 -10.63 -0.67 3.12
CA LEU A 30 -9.59 -1.65 2.85
C LEU A 30 -10.09 -3.05 3.26
N PRO A 31 -10.44 -3.93 2.30
CA PRO A 31 -10.97 -5.24 2.64
C PRO A 31 -9.88 -6.13 3.23
N VAL A 32 -10.17 -6.76 4.37
CA VAL A 32 -9.23 -7.62 5.10
C VAL A 32 -9.65 -9.08 4.92
N GLY A 33 -8.67 -9.96 4.68
CA GLY A 33 -8.88 -11.40 4.52
C GLY A 33 -9.19 -11.85 3.09
N VAL A 34 -9.04 -10.97 2.10
CA VAL A 34 -9.13 -11.28 0.67
C VAL A 34 -7.76 -11.26 0.02
N MET A 35 -7.61 -11.98 -1.10
CA MET A 35 -6.40 -11.90 -1.92
C MET A 35 -6.37 -10.57 -2.68
N ALA A 36 -5.20 -9.96 -2.76
CA ALA A 36 -4.99 -8.69 -3.45
C ALA A 36 -3.61 -8.66 -4.12
N THR A 37 -3.50 -7.88 -5.19
CA THR A 37 -2.25 -7.57 -5.88
C THR A 37 -1.90 -6.11 -5.62
N LEU A 38 -0.67 -5.87 -5.15
CA LEU A 38 -0.11 -4.54 -4.98
C LEU A 38 0.93 -4.28 -6.07
N ASP A 39 0.61 -3.38 -6.98
CA ASP A 39 1.56 -2.82 -7.95
C ASP A 39 2.18 -1.55 -7.35
N ALA A 40 3.43 -1.65 -6.91
CA ALA A 40 4.14 -0.52 -6.32
C ALA A 40 4.76 0.45 -7.32
N GLU A 41 4.85 0.08 -8.60
CA GLU A 41 5.31 0.97 -9.66
C GLU A 41 4.22 1.99 -10.00
N HIS A 42 2.98 1.53 -10.11
CA HIS A 42 1.82 2.37 -10.40
C HIS A 42 1.04 2.84 -9.17
N GLY A 43 1.33 2.28 -7.98
CA GLY A 43 0.64 2.60 -6.74
C GLY A 43 -0.79 2.06 -6.69
N ILE A 44 -1.05 0.91 -7.33
CA ILE A 44 -2.37 0.31 -7.47
C ILE A 44 -2.50 -0.86 -6.49
N LEU A 45 -3.61 -0.90 -5.76
CA LEU A 45 -4.02 -2.05 -4.95
C LEU A 45 -5.31 -2.63 -5.53
N ASP A 46 -5.18 -3.79 -6.17
CA ASP A 46 -6.30 -4.50 -6.80
C ASP A 46 -6.71 -5.71 -5.98
N ILE A 47 -8.01 -5.89 -5.80
CA ILE A 47 -8.56 -7.07 -5.12
C ILE A 47 -8.77 -8.14 -6.17
N THR A 48 -7.96 -9.20 -6.11
CA THR A 48 -8.10 -10.37 -6.97
C THR A 48 -9.09 -11.32 -6.29
N GLN A 49 -10.35 -11.31 -6.74
CA GLN A 49 -11.30 -12.38 -6.43
C GLN A 49 -11.04 -13.60 -7.31
#